data_AF-A0A090RI22-F1
#
_entry.id   AF-A0A090RI22-F1
#
_cell.length_a   1.000
_cell.length_b   1.000
_cell.length_c   1.000
_cell.angle_alpha   90.00
_cell.angle_beta   90.00
_cell.angle_gamma   90.00
#
_symmetry.space_group_name_H-M   'P 1'
#
loop_
_entity.id
_entity.type
_entity.pdbx_description
1 polymer ?
#
loop_
_entity_poly.entity_id
_entity_poly.type
_entity_poly.pdbx_seq_one_letter_code
_entity_poly.pdbx_strand_id
1 'polypeptide(L)'
;MATIKDVARMAGVSTTTVSHVINKTRFVAEATQKKVLAAVDELNYAPSAVARSLKCNTTRTIGMLVTKSTNPFFAEVVHGVEEYLYGEGYT
;
A
#
# COMPACT_ATOMS: atom_id res chain seq x y z
N MET A 1 -6.75 16.40 3.28
CA MET A 1 -6.20 15.03 3.13
C MET A 1 -5.08 14.89 4.14
N ALA A 2 -5.23 14.03 5.15
CA ALA A 2 -4.20 13.87 6.16
C ALA A 2 -2.95 13.25 5.56
N THR A 3 -1.77 13.75 5.92
CA THR A 3 -0.49 13.20 5.47
C THR A 3 0.20 12.45 6.60
N ILE A 4 1.19 11.61 6.28
CA ILE A 4 2.00 10.92 7.29
C ILE A 4 2.71 11.90 8.26
N LYS A 5 2.93 13.16 7.84
CA LYS A 5 3.50 14.21 8.69
C LYS A 5 2.50 14.68 9.75
N ASP A 6 1.21 14.71 9.41
CA ASP A 6 0.15 15.13 10.33
C ASP A 6 -0.08 14.05 11.40
N VAL A 7 -0.08 12.78 10.99
CA VAL A 7 -0.11 11.63 11.90
C VAL A 7 1.10 11.66 12.85
N ALA A 8 2.30 11.93 12.32
CA ALA A 8 3.51 12.03 13.13
C ALA A 8 3.44 13.17 14.17
N ARG A 9 2.92 14.33 13.77
CA ARG A 9 2.72 15.49 14.66
C ARG A 9 1.72 15.19 15.77
N MET A 10 0.59 14.57 15.44
CA MET A 10 -0.46 14.23 16.40
C MET A 10 -0.02 13.14 17.37
N ALA A 11 0.67 12.11 16.89
CA ALA A 11 1.19 11.03 17.73
C ALA A 11 2.47 11.41 18.51
N GLY A 12 3.09 12.56 18.22
CA GLY A 12 4.31 13.03 18.88
C GLY A 12 5.55 12.21 18.54
N VAL A 13 5.63 11.67 17.32
CA VAL A 13 6.72 10.80 16.87
C VAL A 13 7.28 11.27 15.53
N SER A 14 8.41 10.70 15.10
CA SER A 14 8.92 10.94 13.75
C SER A 14 8.08 10.22 12.69
N THR A 15 8.09 10.75 11.46
CA THR A 15 7.48 10.10 10.29
C THR A 15 8.04 8.70 10.02
N THR A 16 9.31 8.46 10.37
CA THR A 16 9.94 7.14 10.30
C THR A 16 9.31 6.14 11.29
N THR A 17 9.00 6.57 12.51
CA THR A 17 8.30 5.72 13.49
C THR A 17 6.89 5.39 13.04
N VAL A 18 6.15 6.36 12.49
CA VAL A 18 4.83 6.09 11.88
C VAL A 18 4.94 5.06 10.75
N SER A 19 5.94 5.21 9.87
CA SER A 19 6.21 4.26 8.79
C SER A 19 6.52 2.85 9.30
N HIS A 20 7.27 2.71 10.40
CA HIS A 20 7.57 1.41 11.00
C HIS A 20 6.35 0.78 11.67
N VAL A 21 5.48 1.58 12.29
CA VAL A 21 4.21 1.10 12.87
C VAL A 21 3.26 0.59 11.80
N ILE A 22 3.10 1.36 10.70
CA ILE A 22 2.20 0.99 9.60
C ILE A 22 2.72 -0.23 8.83
N ASN A 23 4.02 -0.26 8.50
CA ASN A 23 4.62 -1.35 7.71
C ASN A 23 5.12 -2.52 8.55
N LYS A 24 5.01 -2.47 9.89
CA LYS A 24 5.48 -3.50 10.84
C LYS A 24 6.93 -3.96 10.61
N THR A 25 7.82 -3.05 10.19
CA THR A 25 9.21 -3.40 9.83
C THR A 25 10.19 -3.41 11.01
N ARG A 26 9.85 -2.77 12.14
CA ARG A 26 10.69 -2.69 13.33
C ARG A 26 9.83 -2.78 14.59
N PHE A 27 10.39 -3.32 15.68
CA PHE A 27 9.77 -3.28 16.99
C PHE A 27 9.60 -1.83 17.48
N VAL A 28 8.37 -1.45 17.80
CA VAL A 28 7.99 -0.17 18.38
C VAL A 28 7.23 -0.48 19.67
N ALA A 29 7.52 0.26 20.75
CA ALA A 29 6.84 0.05 22.02
C ALA A 29 5.31 0.17 21.86
N GLU A 30 4.55 -0.71 22.50
CA GLU A 30 3.08 -0.76 22.38
C GLU A 30 2.42 0.59 22.70
N ALA A 31 2.95 1.32 23.69
CA ALA A 31 2.46 2.65 24.05
C ALA A 31 2.52 3.63 22.87
N THR A 32 3.61 3.59 22.10
CA THR A 32 3.81 4.42 20.91
C THR A 32 2.95 3.91 19.74
N GLN A 33 2.83 2.59 19.61
CA GLN A 33 1.98 1.98 18.57
C GLN A 33 0.51 2.37 18.74
N LYS A 34 -0.03 2.34 19.97
CA LYS A 34 -1.39 2.78 20.28
C LYS A 34 -1.62 4.25 19.95
N LYS A 35 -0.66 5.14 20.30
CA LYS A 35 -0.74 6.58 19.96
C LYS A 35 -0.80 6.82 18.45
N VAL A 36 0.03 6.09 17.69
CA VAL A 36 0.04 6.21 16.22
C VAL A 36 -1.26 5.70 15.62
N LEU A 37 -1.78 4.55 16.08
CA LEU A 37 -3.05 4.00 15.58
C LEU A 37 -4.23 4.93 15.88
N ALA A 38 -4.30 5.49 17.09
CA ALA A 38 -5.33 6.46 17.44
C ALA A 38 -5.28 7.71 16.54
N ALA A 39 -4.08 8.24 16.28
CA ALA A 39 -3.91 9.38 15.37
C ALA A 39 -4.26 9.05 13.92
N VAL A 40 -4.02 7.81 13.46
CA VAL A 40 -4.40 7.35 12.12
C VAL A 40 -5.92 7.29 11.98
N ASP A 41 -6.62 6.74 12.97
CA ASP A 41 -8.09 6.65 12.99
C ASP A 41 -8.73 8.04 13.07
N GLU A 42 -8.23 8.91 13.95
CA GLU A 42 -8.76 10.27 14.13
C GLU A 42 -8.58 11.15 12.89
N LEU A 43 -7.46 10.99 12.19
CA LEU A 43 -7.18 11.71 10.94
C LEU A 43 -7.75 11.04 9.69
N ASN A 44 -8.42 9.88 9.86
CA ASN A 44 -8.90 9.03 8.78
C ASN A 44 -7.83 8.80 7.69
N TYR A 45 -6.60 8.54 8.15
CA TYR A 45 -5.43 8.42 7.29
C TYR A 45 -5.37 7.02 6.67
N ALA A 46 -5.77 6.92 5.41
CA ALA A 46 -5.53 5.73 4.62
C ALA A 46 -4.18 5.86 3.87
N PRO A 47 -3.25 4.90 4.01
CA PRO A 47 -2.02 4.89 3.22
C PRO A 47 -2.38 4.78 1.74
N SER A 48 -2.16 5.85 0.98
CA SER A 48 -2.43 5.87 -0.46
C SER A 48 -1.50 4.88 -1.17
N ALA A 49 -2.08 3.88 -1.83
CA ALA A 49 -1.36 2.92 -2.67
C ALA A 49 -0.53 3.63 -3.76
N VAL A 50 -1.02 4.76 -4.28
CA VAL A 50 -0.35 5.61 -5.28
C VAL A 50 0.88 6.32 -4.69
N ALA A 51 0.80 6.80 -3.44
CA ALA A 51 1.96 7.39 -2.76
C ALA A 51 3.02 6.34 -2.38
N ARG A 52 2.58 5.11 -2.07
CA ARG A 52 3.46 3.96 -1.84
C ARG A 52 4.20 3.55 -3.12
N SER A 53 3.51 3.48 -4.26
CA SER A 53 4.13 3.11 -5.53
C SER A 53 5.15 4.15 -6.03
N LEU A 54 4.87 5.44 -5.84
CA LEU A 54 5.80 6.53 -6.16
C LEU A 54 7.09 6.49 -5.32
N LYS A 55 7.02 6.10 -4.04
CA LYS A 55 8.21 6.03 -3.16
C LYS A 55 8.97 4.71 -3.28
N CYS A 56 8.30 3.62 -3.62
CA CYS A 56 8.90 2.30 -3.75
C CYS A 56 9.52 2.03 -5.14
N ASN A 57 9.40 2.94 -6.11
CA ASN A 57 9.87 2.80 -7.49
C ASN A 57 9.47 1.47 -8.17
N THR A 58 8.46 0.82 -7.61
CA THR A 58 7.94 -0.50 -7.99
C THR A 58 6.44 -0.45 -7.73
N THR A 59 5.68 -0.20 -8.79
CA THR A 59 4.28 -0.59 -8.84
C THR A 59 4.30 -2.10 -8.99
N ARG A 60 3.77 -2.88 -8.05
CA ARG A 60 3.54 -4.33 -8.25
C ARG A 60 2.41 -4.50 -9.27
N THR A 61 2.60 -3.94 -10.46
CA THR A 61 1.58 -3.78 -11.49
C THR A 61 2.18 -4.25 -12.81
N ILE A 62 1.46 -5.12 -13.50
CA ILE A 62 1.90 -5.70 -14.76
C ILE A 62 0.90 -5.30 -15.85
N GLY A 63 1.37 -4.55 -16.85
CA GLY A 63 0.56 -4.19 -18.03
C GLY A 63 0.67 -5.26 -19.12
N MET A 64 -0.45 -5.79 -19.58
CA MET A 64 -0.51 -6.71 -20.71
C MET A 64 -1.02 -6.00 -21.97
N LEU A 65 -0.27 -6.14 -23.07
CA LEU A 65 -0.69 -5.70 -24.40
C LEU A 65 -1.20 -6.90 -25.19
N VAL A 66 -2.48 -6.89 -25.54
CA VAL A 66 -3.12 -7.94 -26.35
C VAL A 66 -3.64 -7.35 -27.66
N THR A 67 -3.60 -8.15 -28.73
CA THR A 67 -3.97 -7.69 -30.08
C THR A 67 -5.45 -7.30 -30.18
N LYS A 68 -6.34 -8.12 -29.60
CA LYS A 68 -7.77 -7.80 -29.38
C LYS A 68 -8.25 -8.47 -28.10
N SER A 69 -8.80 -7.69 -27.17
CA SER A 69 -9.42 -8.19 -25.94
C SER A 69 -10.67 -9.05 -26.19
N THR A 70 -11.26 -8.96 -27.38
CA THR A 70 -12.45 -9.73 -27.77
C THR A 70 -12.13 -11.15 -28.27
N ASN A 71 -10.85 -11.49 -28.46
CA ASN A 71 -10.48 -12.84 -28.86
C ASN A 71 -10.45 -13.75 -27.61
N PRO A 72 -11.29 -14.82 -27.54
CA PRO A 72 -11.39 -15.70 -26.39
C PRO A 72 -10.06 -16.31 -25.94
N PHE A 73 -9.13 -16.54 -26.88
CA PHE A 73 -7.80 -17.04 -26.57
C PHE A 73 -7.04 -16.12 -25.60
N PHE A 74 -7.07 -14.80 -25.85
CA PHE A 74 -6.38 -13.85 -24.96
C PHE A 74 -7.12 -13.62 -23.66
N ALA A 75 -8.45 -13.81 -23.63
CA ALA A 75 -9.23 -13.72 -22.41
C ALA A 75 -8.83 -14.82 -21.41
N GLU A 76 -8.70 -16.08 -21.86
CA GLU A 76 -8.25 -17.18 -20.99
C GLU A 76 -6.80 -16.97 -20.50
N VAL A 77 -5.91 -16.50 -21.38
CA VAL A 77 -4.52 -16.21 -21.01
C VAL A 77 -4.43 -15.08 -19.98
N VAL A 78 -5.17 -13.98 -20.19
CA VAL A 78 -5.21 -12.85 -19.23
C VAL A 78 -5.76 -13.32 -17.89
N HIS A 79 -6.82 -14.14 -17.90
CA HIS A 79 -7.42 -14.65 -16.67
C HIS A 79 -6.45 -15.53 -15.87
N GLY A 80 -5.74 -16.46 -16.52
CA GLY A 80 -4.74 -17.30 -15.83
C GLY A 80 -3.54 -16.51 -15.29
N VAL A 81 -3.12 -15.46 -16.02
CA VAL A 81 -2.05 -14.56 -15.56
C VAL A 81 -2.52 -13.73 -14.36
N GLU A 82 -3.74 -13.19 -14.41
CA GLU A 82 -4.35 -12.43 -13.31
C GLU A 82 -4.44 -13.28 -12.04
N GLU A 83 -4.97 -14.50 -12.14
CA GLU A 83 -5.15 -15.40 -10.99
C GLU A 83 -3.82 -15.72 -10.28
N TYR A 84 -2.77 -16.01 -11.04
CA TYR A 84 -1.44 -16.27 -10.49
C TYR A 84 -0.82 -15.03 -9.83
N LEU A 85 -0.88 -13.89 -10.51
CA LEU A 85 -0.27 -12.65 -10.04
C LEU A 85 -0.99 -12.04 -8.84
N TYR A 86 -2.31 -12.22 -8.75
CA TYR A 86 -3.10 -11.81 -7.61
C TYR A 86 -2.66 -12.53 -6.33
N GLY A 87 -2.37 -13.83 -6.43
CA GLY A 87 -1.81 -14.63 -5.33
C GLY A 87 -0.45 -14.13 -4.84
N GLU A 88 0.37 -13.58 -5.75
CA GLU A 88 1.69 -13.02 -5.45
C GLU A 88 1.63 -11.55 -4.96
N GLY A 89 0.44 -10.95 -4.89
CA GLY A 89 0.22 -9.58 -4.43
C GLY A 89 0.59 -8.53 -5.48
N TYR A 90 0.42 -8.86 -6.76
CA TYR A 90 0.43 -7.93 -7.89
C TYR A 90 -1.00 -7.50 -8.23
N THR A 91 -1.13 -6.42 -9.00
CA THR A 91 -2.38 -5.84 -9.49
C THR A 91 -2.32 -5.62 -10.99
#